data_AF-A0A2N3HQP4-F1
#
_entry.id   AF-A0A2N3HQP4-F1
#
_cell.length_a   1.000
_cell.length_b   1.000
_cell.length_c   1.000
_cell.angle_alpha   90.00
_cell.angle_beta   90.00
_cell.angle_gamma   90.00
#
_symmetry.space_group_name_H-M   'P 1'
#
loop_
_entity.id
_entity.type
_entity.pdbx_description
1 polymer ?
#
loop_
_entity_poly.entity_id
_entity_poly.type
_entity_poly.pdbx_seq_one_letter_code
_entity_poly.pdbx_strand_id
1 'polypeptide(L)'
;MTRCFKIAWIIFFAFAGAASAKDVCRTPSTLHQDTTIFLDTNLHVNLDEVKILRYKKKKGKHYRNTRQYWRMVRNIQIVYPYAEGATETIAKLSKELDGIESKKERRKLIRKEYDGLMKEYKKPLMKLKISQGKLLMKLIDRETGNTSYNHLKELKGSFTAIFWQSMATLFGSSLKAEYDPLGEDWMVEEILDRMKRHELPSPAKLPMKRIN
;
A
#
# COMPACT_ATOMS: atom_id res chain seq x y z
N MET A 1 21.86 46.17 -2.13
CA MET A 1 20.70 45.30 -2.43
C MET A 1 20.31 44.44 -1.23
N THR A 2 20.01 45.02 -0.07
CA THR A 2 19.74 44.27 1.18
C THR A 2 18.44 44.67 1.88
N ARG A 3 17.63 45.54 1.25
CA ARG A 3 16.34 46.01 1.79
C ARG A 3 15.13 45.19 1.34
N CYS A 4 15.23 44.39 0.27
CA CYS A 4 14.12 43.55 -0.20
C CYS A 4 13.94 42.25 0.61
N PHE A 5 14.96 41.78 1.32
CA PHE A 5 14.88 40.51 2.06
C PHE A 5 14.08 40.62 3.38
N LYS A 6 13.98 41.82 3.97
CA LYS A 6 13.25 42.03 5.23
C LYS A 6 11.72 42.08 5.03
N ILE A 7 11.25 42.47 3.84
CA ILE A 7 9.81 42.55 3.53
C ILE A 7 9.23 41.14 3.29
N ALA A 8 10.03 40.21 2.75
CA ALA A 8 9.61 38.84 2.52
C ALA A 8 9.33 38.06 3.83
N TRP A 9 10.03 38.37 4.93
CA TRP A 9 9.80 37.73 6.23
C TRP A 9 8.51 38.19 6.92
N ILE A 10 8.08 39.43 6.68
CA ILE A 10 6.83 39.98 7.25
C ILE A 10 5.60 39.35 6.58
N ILE A 11 5.70 38.97 5.29
CA ILE A 11 4.62 38.28 4.58
C ILE A 11 4.52 36.81 5.00
N PHE A 12 5.63 36.15 5.36
CA PHE A 12 5.60 34.77 5.85
C PHE A 12 5.01 34.64 7.27
N PHE A 13 5.08 35.69 8.09
CA PHE A 13 4.56 35.68 9.46
C PHE A 13 3.08 36.06 9.58
N ALA A 14 2.43 36.49 8.50
CA ALA A 14 1.02 36.91 8.49
C ALA A 14 0.02 35.78 8.12
N PHE A 15 0.50 34.57 7.80
CA PHE A 15 -0.35 33.40 7.53
C PHE A 15 -0.34 32.42 8.72
N ALA A 16 -0.38 32.96 9.93
CA ALA A 16 -0.58 32.21 11.17
C ALA A 16 -1.95 32.61 11.77
N GLY A 17 -3.03 32.13 11.16
CA GLY A 17 -4.39 32.43 11.63
C GLY A 17 -5.42 31.42 11.14
N ALA A 18 -6.07 30.76 12.09
CA ALA A 18 -7.22 29.84 11.97
C ALA A 18 -6.96 28.39 11.51
N ALA A 19 -6.25 27.62 12.32
CA ALA A 19 -6.46 26.17 12.37
C ALA A 19 -7.69 25.89 13.26
N SER A 20 -8.84 25.59 12.65
CA SER A 20 -9.99 25.00 13.34
C SER A 20 -9.67 23.53 13.64
N ALA A 21 -9.44 23.22 14.91
CA ALA A 21 -9.32 21.85 15.40
C ALA A 21 -10.71 21.19 15.30
N LYS A 22 -10.82 20.13 14.48
CA LYS A 22 -11.95 19.22 14.54
C LYS A 22 -11.62 18.17 15.60
N ASP A 23 -12.40 18.15 16.66
CA ASP A 23 -12.34 17.09 17.67
C ASP A 23 -12.65 15.75 17.00
N VAL A 24 -11.63 14.89 16.91
CA VAL A 24 -11.83 13.47 16.60
C VAL A 24 -12.37 12.84 17.88
N CYS A 25 -13.68 12.56 17.88
CA CYS A 25 -14.31 11.79 18.94
C CYS A 25 -13.69 10.38 18.95
N ARG A 26 -12.77 10.15 19.89
CA ARG A 26 -12.24 8.83 20.23
C ARG A 26 -13.37 8.07 20.92
N THR A 27 -13.99 7.12 20.22
CA THR A 27 -14.80 6.08 20.88
C THR A 27 -13.84 5.11 21.59
N PRO A 28 -13.93 4.92 22.91
CA PRO A 28 -13.22 3.83 23.57
C PRO A 28 -14.03 2.55 23.40
N SER A 29 -13.72 1.73 22.39
CA SER A 29 -14.23 0.35 22.36
C SER A 29 -13.32 -0.53 23.23
N THR A 30 -13.48 -0.42 24.55
CA THR A 30 -13.03 -1.46 25.48
C THR A 30 -14.15 -2.50 25.58
N LEU A 31 -14.16 -3.48 24.68
CA LEU A 31 -14.90 -4.72 24.91
C LEU A 31 -14.01 -5.63 25.73
N HIS A 32 -14.10 -5.49 27.05
CA HIS A 32 -13.77 -6.57 27.96
C HIS A 32 -14.82 -7.65 27.71
N GLN A 33 -14.47 -8.69 26.96
CA GLN A 33 -15.29 -9.88 26.88
C GLN A 33 -14.92 -10.78 28.06
N ASP A 34 -15.59 -10.56 29.18
CA ASP A 34 -15.66 -11.56 30.24
C ASP A 34 -16.48 -12.73 29.70
N THR A 35 -15.80 -13.75 29.19
CA THR A 35 -16.46 -15.02 28.85
C THR A 35 -16.68 -15.81 30.13
N THR A 36 -17.80 -15.55 30.80
CA THR A 36 -18.40 -16.58 31.66
C THR A 36 -18.84 -17.71 30.74
N ILE A 37 -18.15 -18.83 30.83
CA ILE A 37 -18.41 -20.04 30.05
C ILE A 37 -19.77 -20.59 30.47
N PHE A 38 -20.82 -20.22 29.72
CA PHE A 38 -22.10 -20.90 29.78
C PHE A 38 -22.09 -22.05 28.77
N LEU A 39 -22.34 -23.24 29.30
CA LEU A 39 -22.36 -24.53 28.64
C LEU A 39 -23.57 -24.66 27.71
N ASP A 40 -23.66 -23.84 26.66
CA ASP A 40 -24.74 -23.93 25.68
C ASP A 40 -24.18 -24.31 24.31
N THR A 41 -24.68 -25.44 23.79
CA THR A 41 -24.42 -26.04 22.48
C THR A 41 -24.88 -25.17 21.31
N ASN A 42 -24.38 -23.94 21.20
CA ASN A 42 -24.57 -23.09 20.03
C ASN A 42 -23.23 -22.91 19.32
N LEU A 43 -23.15 -23.45 18.11
CA LEU A 43 -22.01 -23.27 17.22
C LEU A 43 -21.98 -21.81 16.77
N HIS A 44 -21.10 -21.02 17.37
CA HIS A 44 -20.87 -19.65 16.94
C HIS A 44 -20.02 -19.70 15.66
N VAL A 45 -20.67 -19.66 14.51
CA VAL A 45 -19.97 -19.45 13.24
C VAL A 45 -19.80 -17.94 13.07
N ASN A 46 -18.56 -17.46 13.17
CA ASN A 46 -18.24 -16.11 12.71
C ASN A 46 -18.40 -16.08 11.18
N LEU A 47 -19.45 -15.41 10.72
CA LEU A 47 -19.67 -15.15 9.31
C LEU A 47 -18.72 -14.04 8.87
N ASP A 48 -18.06 -14.23 7.73
CA ASP A 48 -17.23 -13.19 7.13
C ASP A 48 -18.08 -11.94 6.85
N GLU A 49 -17.55 -10.78 7.23
CA GLU A 49 -18.20 -9.49 7.00
C GLU A 49 -18.45 -9.29 5.49
N VAL A 50 -19.72 -9.24 5.07
CA VAL A 50 -20.05 -8.92 3.69
C VAL A 50 -20.03 -7.39 3.54
N LYS A 51 -18.94 -6.85 2.98
CA LYS A 51 -18.90 -5.43 2.58
C LYS A 51 -19.97 -5.17 1.52
N ILE A 52 -21.06 -4.48 1.91
CA ILE A 52 -22.09 -4.00 0.97
C ILE A 52 -21.52 -2.79 0.23
N LEU A 53 -20.71 -3.06 -0.78
CA LEU A 53 -20.20 -2.02 -1.68
C LEU A 53 -21.35 -1.63 -2.63
N ARG A 54 -21.83 -0.38 -2.51
CA ARG A 54 -22.86 0.20 -3.39
C ARG A 54 -22.24 0.49 -4.76
N TYR A 55 -21.82 -0.56 -5.48
CA TYR A 55 -21.37 -0.44 -6.85
C TYR A 55 -22.53 0.06 -7.71
N LYS A 56 -22.29 1.08 -8.54
CA LYS A 56 -23.21 1.44 -9.63
C LYS A 56 -23.26 0.27 -10.64
N LYS A 57 -24.01 -0.79 -10.31
CA LYS A 57 -24.11 -2.07 -11.04
C LYS A 57 -24.56 -1.96 -12.50
N LYS A 58 -25.07 -0.82 -12.97
CA LYS A 58 -25.72 -0.69 -14.28
C LYS A 58 -24.77 -0.75 -15.49
N LYS A 59 -23.43 -0.69 -15.32
CA LYS A 59 -22.46 -0.76 -16.44
C LYS A 59 -21.67 -2.08 -16.56
N GLY A 60 -21.89 -3.05 -15.66
CA GLY A 60 -21.00 -4.21 -15.47
C GLY A 60 -20.84 -5.15 -16.68
N LYS A 61 -21.92 -5.48 -17.40
CA LYS A 61 -21.83 -6.44 -18.53
C LYS A 61 -21.09 -5.88 -19.74
N HIS A 62 -21.34 -4.62 -20.11
CA HIS A 62 -20.73 -4.04 -21.31
C HIS A 62 -19.24 -3.72 -21.10
N TYR A 63 -18.88 -3.24 -19.90
CA TYR A 63 -17.51 -2.86 -19.60
C TYR A 63 -16.53 -4.05 -19.52
N ARG A 64 -16.99 -5.22 -19.06
CA ARG A 64 -16.15 -6.44 -18.94
C ARG A 64 -15.66 -6.98 -20.30
N ASN A 65 -16.32 -6.63 -21.38
CA ASN A 65 -15.89 -7.00 -22.74
C ASN A 65 -14.91 -5.99 -23.35
N THR A 66 -14.52 -4.94 -22.62
CA THR A 66 -13.61 -3.92 -23.15
C THR A 66 -12.16 -4.39 -23.13
N ARG A 67 -11.38 -3.90 -24.09
CA ARG A 67 -9.93 -4.11 -24.15
C ARG A 67 -9.21 -3.54 -22.91
N GLN A 68 -9.74 -2.47 -22.32
CA GLN A 68 -9.19 -1.89 -21.09
C GLN A 68 -9.30 -2.85 -19.91
N TYR A 69 -10.48 -3.47 -19.71
CA TYR A 69 -10.70 -4.45 -18.66
C TYR A 69 -9.70 -5.62 -18.75
N TRP A 70 -9.60 -6.26 -19.92
CA TRP A 70 -8.67 -7.38 -20.10
C TRP A 70 -7.20 -6.98 -20.03
N ARG A 71 -6.86 -5.73 -20.32
CA ARG A 71 -5.50 -5.22 -20.09
C ARG A 71 -5.22 -5.08 -18.59
N MET A 72 -6.21 -4.61 -17.82
CA MET A 72 -6.10 -4.50 -16.37
C MET A 72 -5.96 -5.89 -15.73
N VAL A 73 -6.77 -6.87 -16.14
CA VAL A 73 -6.67 -8.26 -15.66
C VAL A 73 -5.24 -8.81 -15.87
N ARG A 74 -4.69 -8.67 -17.08
CA ARG A 74 -3.32 -9.12 -17.37
C ARG A 74 -2.28 -8.38 -16.53
N ASN A 75 -2.44 -7.07 -16.34
CA ASN A 75 -1.53 -6.28 -15.50
C ASN A 75 -1.57 -6.75 -14.04
N ILE A 76 -2.77 -6.97 -13.49
CA ILE A 76 -2.95 -7.49 -12.12
C ILE A 76 -2.32 -8.87 -12.03
N GLN A 77 -2.52 -9.76 -13.01
CA GLN A 77 -1.92 -11.10 -12.98
C GLN A 77 -0.39 -11.09 -12.95
N ILE A 78 0.24 -10.13 -13.63
CA ILE A 78 1.70 -9.97 -13.62
C ILE A 78 2.18 -9.36 -12.30
N VAL A 79 1.44 -8.39 -11.77
CA VAL A 79 1.88 -7.52 -10.68
C VAL A 79 1.54 -8.07 -9.30
N TYR A 80 0.37 -8.68 -9.15
CA TYR A 80 -0.13 -9.24 -7.90
C TYR A 80 0.87 -10.10 -7.13
N PRO A 81 1.59 -11.05 -7.76
CA PRO A 81 2.48 -11.92 -7.00
C PRO A 81 3.71 -11.14 -6.47
N TYR A 82 4.11 -10.02 -7.09
CA TYR A 82 5.09 -9.08 -6.51
C TYR A 82 4.52 -8.27 -5.35
N ALA A 83 3.24 -7.89 -5.42
CA ALA A 83 2.59 -7.18 -4.33
C ALA A 83 2.51 -8.06 -3.08
N GLU A 84 2.09 -9.32 -3.24
CA GLU A 84 2.03 -10.32 -2.17
C GLU A 84 3.40 -10.49 -1.48
N GLY A 85 4.47 -10.76 -2.23
CA GLY A 85 5.81 -10.89 -1.66
C GLY A 85 6.31 -9.64 -0.92
N ALA A 86 6.00 -8.46 -1.45
CA ALA A 86 6.32 -7.20 -0.78
C ALA A 86 5.54 -7.03 0.52
N THR A 87 4.24 -7.35 0.54
CA THR A 87 3.40 -7.25 1.74
C THR A 87 3.86 -8.19 2.85
N GLU A 88 4.23 -9.43 2.50
CA GLU A 88 4.80 -10.38 3.47
C GLU A 88 6.10 -9.87 4.08
N THR A 89 6.99 -9.29 3.26
CA THR A 89 8.28 -8.80 3.75
C THR A 89 8.09 -7.57 4.63
N ILE A 90 7.15 -6.69 4.29
CA ILE A 90 6.80 -5.52 5.10
C ILE A 90 6.19 -5.95 6.43
N ALA A 91 5.32 -6.95 6.44
CA ALA A 91 4.74 -7.50 7.66
C ALA A 91 5.77 -8.21 8.57
N LYS A 92 6.78 -8.86 7.99
CA LYS A 92 7.92 -9.41 8.75
C LYS A 92 8.75 -8.28 9.35
N LEU A 93 9.11 -7.29 8.53
CA LEU A 93 9.89 -6.15 8.93
C LEU A 93 9.20 -5.33 10.02
N SER A 94 7.88 -5.13 9.95
CA SER A 94 7.14 -4.43 11.01
C SER A 94 7.26 -5.15 12.36
N LYS A 95 7.12 -6.48 12.37
CA LYS A 95 7.28 -7.30 13.59
C LYS A 95 8.68 -7.22 14.18
N GLU A 96 9.71 -7.23 13.34
CA GLU A 96 11.10 -7.10 13.81
C GLU A 96 11.40 -5.70 14.35
N LEU A 97 10.70 -4.69 13.85
CA LEU A 97 10.84 -3.30 14.29
C LEU A 97 10.14 -2.99 15.61
N ASP A 98 9.09 -3.74 15.97
CA ASP A 98 8.30 -3.51 17.19
C ASP A 98 9.13 -3.63 18.48
N GLY A 99 10.31 -4.28 18.44
CA GLY A 99 11.23 -4.43 19.56
C GLY A 99 12.44 -3.49 19.57
N ILE A 100 12.58 -2.56 18.62
CA ILE A 100 13.78 -1.71 18.47
C ILE A 100 13.46 -0.25 18.78
N GLU A 101 13.91 0.23 19.93
CA GLU A 101 13.78 1.64 20.33
C GLU A 101 14.80 2.55 19.61
N SER A 102 15.98 2.01 19.30
CA SER A 102 17.08 2.79 18.72
C SER A 102 16.85 3.08 17.23
N LYS A 103 16.69 4.37 16.88
CA LYS A 103 16.54 4.84 15.50
C LYS A 103 17.69 4.41 14.58
N LYS A 104 18.91 4.27 15.11
CA LYS A 104 20.09 3.84 14.33
C LYS A 104 20.01 2.37 13.96
N GLU A 105 19.60 1.52 14.91
CA GLU A 105 19.46 0.08 14.71
C GLU A 105 18.27 -0.23 13.80
N ARG A 106 17.15 0.46 14.00
CA ARG A 106 15.99 0.44 13.09
C ARG A 106 16.39 0.70 11.66
N ARG A 107 17.12 1.80 11.40
CA ARG A 107 17.63 2.12 10.05
C ARG A 107 18.57 1.06 9.48
N LYS A 108 19.42 0.45 10.32
CA LYS A 108 20.37 -0.59 9.89
C LYS A 108 19.64 -1.86 9.46
N LEU A 109 18.65 -2.30 10.24
CA LEU A 109 17.84 -3.47 9.92
C LEU A 109 17.06 -3.26 8.63
N ILE A 110 16.33 -2.15 8.52
CA ILE A 110 15.54 -1.86 7.31
C ILE A 110 16.45 -1.80 6.08
N ARG A 111 17.65 -1.20 6.20
CA ARG A 111 18.61 -1.15 5.09
C ARG A 111 19.07 -2.55 4.67
N LYS A 112 19.40 -3.41 5.63
CA LYS A 112 19.85 -4.79 5.37
C LYS A 112 18.79 -5.59 4.60
N GLU A 113 17.55 -5.56 5.09
CA GLU A 113 16.43 -6.26 4.44
C GLU A 113 16.13 -5.69 3.05
N TYR A 114 16.14 -4.37 2.92
CA TYR A 114 15.93 -3.70 1.63
C TYR A 114 17.02 -4.02 0.60
N ASP A 115 18.29 -4.04 1.01
CA ASP A 115 19.40 -4.36 0.12
C ASP A 115 19.33 -5.84 -0.35
N GLY A 116 18.91 -6.74 0.53
CA GLY A 116 18.63 -8.15 0.21
C GLY A 116 17.50 -8.28 -0.83
N LEU A 117 16.36 -7.65 -0.57
CA LEU A 117 15.24 -7.58 -1.51
C LEU A 117 15.69 -7.01 -2.86
N MET A 118 16.41 -5.89 -2.86
CA MET A 118 16.81 -5.23 -4.09
C MET A 118 17.76 -6.09 -4.91
N LYS A 119 18.61 -6.90 -4.29
CA LYS A 119 19.51 -7.82 -5.00
C LYS A 119 18.74 -8.82 -5.85
N GLU A 120 17.61 -9.32 -5.37
CA GLU A 120 16.77 -10.30 -6.05
C GLU A 120 15.75 -9.64 -6.99
N TYR A 121 15.03 -8.62 -6.52
CA TYR A 121 13.87 -8.06 -7.21
C TYR A 121 14.18 -6.85 -8.11
N LYS A 122 15.37 -6.23 -8.05
CA LYS A 122 15.68 -5.06 -8.89
C LYS A 122 15.49 -5.33 -10.38
N LYS A 123 16.04 -6.44 -10.86
CA LYS A 123 15.95 -6.82 -12.29
C LYS A 123 14.50 -7.05 -12.75
N PRO A 124 13.68 -7.87 -12.09
CA PRO A 124 12.28 -8.06 -12.50
C PRO A 124 11.45 -6.78 -12.33
N LEU A 125 11.66 -5.99 -11.28
CA LEU A 125 10.97 -4.71 -11.10
C LEU A 125 11.28 -3.71 -12.22
N MET A 126 12.53 -3.65 -12.67
CA MET A 126 12.93 -2.81 -13.81
C MET A 126 12.37 -3.28 -15.16
N LYS A 127 11.95 -4.55 -15.28
CA LYS A 127 11.30 -5.08 -16.48
C LYS A 127 9.80 -4.76 -16.54
N LEU A 128 9.20 -4.33 -15.43
CA LEU A 128 7.78 -3.96 -15.41
C LEU A 128 7.55 -2.70 -16.23
N LYS A 129 6.39 -2.65 -16.91
CA LYS A 129 5.95 -1.41 -17.55
C LYS A 129 5.62 -0.37 -16.48
N ILE A 130 5.74 0.91 -16.82
CA ILE A 130 5.39 2.03 -15.93
C ILE A 130 3.99 1.87 -15.31
N SER A 131 3.00 1.50 -16.12
CA SER A 131 1.62 1.26 -15.65
C SER A 131 1.48 0.07 -14.71
N GLN A 132 2.32 -0.95 -14.88
CA GLN A 132 2.34 -2.13 -14.01
C GLN A 132 3.00 -1.81 -12.67
N GLY A 133 4.09 -1.05 -12.64
CA GLY A 133 4.68 -0.65 -11.38
C GLY A 133 3.86 0.42 -10.63
N LYS A 134 3.11 1.30 -11.33
CA LYS A 134 2.10 2.14 -10.68
C LYS A 134 1.02 1.29 -9.99
N LEU A 135 0.53 0.26 -10.68
CA LEU A 135 -0.43 -0.69 -10.10
C LEU A 135 0.19 -1.46 -8.92
N LEU A 136 1.47 -1.84 -8.99
CA LEU A 136 2.18 -2.53 -7.91
C LEU A 136 2.15 -1.70 -6.63
N MET A 137 2.53 -0.43 -6.74
CA MET A 137 2.56 0.48 -5.59
C MET A 137 1.17 0.64 -4.97
N LYS A 138 0.13 0.78 -5.82
CA LYS A 138 -1.27 0.85 -5.40
C LYS A 138 -1.73 -0.41 -4.66
N LEU A 139 -1.34 -1.60 -5.13
CA LEU A 139 -1.67 -2.87 -4.46
C LEU A 139 -0.95 -3.01 -3.11
N ILE A 140 0.32 -2.60 -3.03
CA ILE A 140 1.06 -2.62 -1.76
C ILE A 140 0.42 -1.64 -0.76
N ASP A 141 0.07 -0.43 -1.20
CA ASP A 141 -0.61 0.56 -0.37
C ASP A 141 -1.98 0.07 0.11
N ARG A 142 -2.75 -0.59 -0.76
CA ARG A 142 -4.02 -1.24 -0.43
C ARG A 142 -3.90 -2.27 0.70
N GLU A 143 -2.89 -3.14 0.66
CA GLU A 143 -2.73 -4.23 1.62
C GLU A 143 -2.10 -3.77 2.94
N THR A 144 -1.21 -2.78 2.90
CA THR A 144 -0.44 -2.34 4.08
C THR A 144 -0.97 -1.08 4.73
N GLY A 145 -1.78 -0.29 4.03
CA GLY A 145 -2.36 0.98 4.47
C GLY A 145 -1.32 1.99 4.92
N ASN A 146 -0.78 2.84 4.04
CA ASN A 146 0.17 3.94 4.34
C ASN A 146 1.48 3.59 5.10
N THR A 147 1.62 2.42 5.72
CA THR A 147 2.75 2.02 6.58
C THR A 147 4.03 1.81 5.77
N SER A 148 3.91 1.17 4.61
CA SER A 148 5.02 0.84 3.71
C SER A 148 5.85 2.06 3.30
N TYR A 149 5.20 3.15 2.88
CA TYR A 149 5.89 4.36 2.43
C TYR A 149 6.63 5.06 3.58
N ASN A 150 6.10 4.98 4.80
CA ASN A 150 6.74 5.56 5.98
C ASN A 150 8.07 4.87 6.29
N HIS A 151 8.13 3.54 6.23
CA HIS A 151 9.39 2.79 6.38
C HIS A 151 10.37 3.09 5.24
N LEU A 152 9.87 3.18 4.00
CA LEU A 152 10.69 3.51 2.82
C LEU A 152 11.26 4.94 2.87
N LYS A 153 10.56 5.90 3.46
CA LYS A 153 11.04 7.28 3.63
C LYS A 153 12.27 7.36 4.54
N GLU A 154 12.38 6.46 5.52
CA GLU A 154 13.53 6.38 6.43
C GLU A 154 14.79 5.80 5.77
N LEU A 155 14.62 5.07 4.67
CA LEU A 155 15.70 4.46 3.89
C LEU A 155 16.42 5.42 2.94
N LYS A 156 15.98 6.67 2.80
CA LYS A 156 16.64 7.65 1.94
C LYS A 156 18.07 7.91 2.43
N GLY A 157 19.03 7.24 1.79
CA GLY A 157 20.47 7.39 1.96
C GLY A 157 21.20 7.07 0.65
N SER A 158 22.46 7.49 0.54
CA SER A 158 23.22 7.60 -0.73
C SER A 158 23.37 6.31 -1.56
N PHE A 159 23.12 5.11 -0.99
CA PHE A 159 23.32 3.84 -1.70
C PHE A 159 22.15 3.41 -2.60
N THR A 160 20.96 3.99 -2.44
CA THR A 160 19.77 3.65 -3.24
C THR A 160 19.33 4.77 -4.18
N ALA A 161 20.04 5.90 -4.22
CA ALA A 161 19.63 7.08 -5.00
C ALA A 161 19.47 6.79 -6.49
N ILE A 162 20.32 5.96 -7.11
CA ILE A 162 20.20 5.60 -8.54
C ILE A 162 18.95 4.75 -8.79
N PHE A 163 18.66 3.80 -7.90
CA PHE A 163 17.43 3.01 -7.99
C PHE A 163 16.21 3.90 -7.79
N TRP A 164 16.18 4.71 -6.73
CA TRP A 164 15.10 5.64 -6.45
C TRP A 164 14.91 6.69 -7.53
N GLN A 165 15.98 7.13 -8.18
CA GLN A 165 15.91 8.02 -9.33
C GLN A 165 15.26 7.30 -10.52
N SER A 166 15.70 6.07 -10.83
CA SER A 166 15.07 5.28 -11.91
C SER A 166 13.59 5.02 -11.63
N MET A 167 13.22 4.71 -10.39
CA MET A 167 11.84 4.51 -9.97
C MET A 167 11.06 5.82 -9.90
N ALA A 168 11.67 6.95 -9.54
CA ALA A 168 11.01 8.26 -9.53
C ALA A 168 10.77 8.78 -10.96
N THR A 169 11.68 8.52 -11.89
CA THR A 169 11.48 8.84 -13.32
C THR A 169 10.44 7.92 -13.96
N LEU A 170 10.43 6.63 -13.61
CA LEU A 170 9.45 5.67 -14.12
C LEU A 170 8.07 5.79 -13.46
N PHE A 171 7.99 6.12 -12.17
CA PHE A 171 6.73 6.20 -11.41
C PHE A 171 6.25 7.64 -11.13
N GLY A 172 7.07 8.66 -11.43
CA GLY A 172 6.67 10.06 -11.43
C GLY A 172 5.86 10.50 -10.20
N SER A 173 4.83 11.30 -10.44
CA SER A 173 3.87 11.77 -9.43
C SER A 173 3.03 10.66 -8.77
N SER A 174 3.14 9.41 -9.22
CA SER A 174 2.26 8.31 -8.77
C SER A 174 2.76 7.48 -7.60
N LEU A 175 4.00 7.69 -7.14
CA LEU A 175 4.51 7.10 -5.87
C LEU A 175 3.71 7.55 -4.63
N LYS A 176 2.97 8.67 -4.75
CA LYS A 176 2.07 9.19 -3.71
C LYS A 176 0.60 8.97 -4.06
N ALA A 177 0.29 8.23 -5.12
CA ALA A 177 -1.10 8.01 -5.50
C ALA A 177 -1.73 7.04 -4.50
N GLU A 178 -2.58 7.58 -3.64
CA GLU A 178 -3.38 6.81 -2.70
C GLU A 178 -4.30 5.85 -3.46
N TYR A 179 -4.52 4.68 -2.86
CA TYR A 179 -5.44 3.69 -3.41
C TYR A 179 -6.90 4.10 -3.17
N ASP A 180 -7.67 4.29 -4.24
CA ASP A 180 -9.08 4.70 -4.16
C ASP A 180 -10.02 3.59 -4.70
N PRO A 181 -10.52 2.69 -3.84
CA PRO A 181 -11.37 1.58 -4.24
C PRO A 181 -12.75 2.02 -4.76
N LEU A 182 -13.19 3.25 -4.45
CA LEU A 182 -14.54 3.73 -4.80
C LEU A 182 -14.54 4.67 -6.02
N GLY A 183 -13.44 5.36 -6.29
CA GLY A 183 -13.29 6.28 -7.40
C GLY A 183 -12.49 5.70 -8.57
N GLU A 184 -11.16 5.86 -8.59
CA GLU A 184 -10.34 5.49 -9.76
C GLU A 184 -10.00 4.00 -9.84
N ASP A 185 -9.81 3.33 -8.70
CA ASP A 185 -9.32 1.94 -8.63
C ASP A 185 -10.44 0.90 -8.44
N TRP A 186 -11.71 1.31 -8.58
CA TRP A 186 -12.88 0.41 -8.48
C TRP A 186 -12.78 -0.84 -9.35
N MET A 187 -12.17 -0.71 -10.53
CA MET A 187 -11.97 -1.81 -11.46
C MET A 187 -10.92 -2.79 -10.97
N VAL A 188 -9.89 -2.28 -10.28
CA VAL A 188 -8.85 -3.10 -9.67
C VAL A 188 -9.50 -3.94 -8.56
N GLU A 189 -10.31 -3.34 -7.69
CA GLU A 189 -11.05 -4.08 -6.66
C GLU A 189 -11.98 -5.14 -7.25
N GLU A 190 -12.78 -4.79 -8.27
CA GLU A 190 -13.67 -5.76 -8.90
C GLU A 190 -12.88 -6.96 -9.46
N ILE A 191 -11.73 -6.72 -10.09
CA ILE A 191 -10.90 -7.81 -10.63
C ILE A 191 -10.30 -8.64 -9.50
N LEU A 192 -9.79 -8.01 -8.43
CA LEU A 192 -9.22 -8.71 -7.28
C LEU A 192 -10.27 -9.58 -6.58
N ASP A 193 -11.47 -9.07 -6.34
CA ASP A 193 -12.58 -9.83 -5.76
C ASP A 193 -12.94 -11.04 -6.61
N ARG A 194 -12.97 -10.88 -7.94
CA ARG A 194 -13.24 -11.99 -8.86
C ARG A 194 -12.12 -13.02 -8.88
N MET A 195 -10.86 -12.58 -8.77
CA MET A 195 -9.72 -13.48 -8.62
C MET A 195 -9.79 -14.27 -7.31
N LYS A 196 -10.16 -13.62 -6.19
CA LYS A 196 -10.39 -14.26 -4.89
C LYS A 196 -11.53 -15.29 -4.94
N ARG A 197 -12.58 -15.02 -5.71
CA ARG A 197 -13.70 -15.96 -5.95
C ARG A 197 -13.41 -17.03 -7.01
N HIS A 198 -12.18 -17.11 -7.52
CA HIS A 198 -11.78 -18.03 -8.59
C HIS A 198 -12.57 -17.92 -9.90
N GLU A 199 -13.23 -16.78 -10.17
CA GLU A 199 -13.91 -16.52 -11.45
C GLU A 199 -12.94 -16.15 -12.58
N LEU A 200 -11.72 -15.76 -12.22
CA LEU A 200 -10.63 -15.42 -13.14
C LEU A 200 -9.41 -16.29 -12.82
N PRO A 201 -8.59 -16.63 -13.83
CA PRO A 201 -7.39 -17.42 -13.59
C PRO A 201 -6.45 -16.71 -12.61
N SER A 202 -6.05 -17.46 -11.58
CA SER A 202 -5.11 -17.04 -10.54
C SER A 202 -3.79 -16.56 -11.17
N PRO A 203 -3.11 -15.56 -10.59
CA PRO A 203 -1.80 -15.14 -11.08
C PRO A 203 -0.80 -16.29 -10.93
N ALA A 204 0.20 -16.32 -11.81
CA ALA A 204 1.30 -17.23 -11.65
C ALA A 204 2.02 -16.94 -10.32
N LYS A 205 2.34 -17.99 -9.56
CA LYS A 205 3.16 -17.85 -8.35
C LYS A 205 4.51 -17.25 -8.76
N LEU A 206 5.02 -16.29 -7.99
CA LEU A 206 6.36 -15.78 -8.29
C LEU A 206 7.36 -16.94 -8.24
N PRO A 207 8.36 -16.97 -9.15
CA PRO A 207 9.51 -17.84 -9.02
C PRO A 207 10.43 -17.29 -7.92
N MET A 208 9.97 -17.27 -6.67
CA MET A 208 10.76 -16.82 -5.52
C MET A 208 11.39 -18.01 -4.81
N LYS A 209 12.67 -17.89 -4.46
CA LYS A 209 13.25 -18.65 -3.36
C LYS A 209 12.80 -17.95 -2.09
N ARG A 210 12.23 -18.68 -1.12
CA ARG A 210 11.95 -18.07 0.19
C ARG A 210 13.27 -17.50 0.72
N ILE A 211 13.29 -16.20 0.97
CA ILE A 211 14.38 -15.57 1.71
C ILE A 211 14.27 -16.13 3.11
N ASN A 212 15.16 -17.07 3.43
CA ASN A 212 15.39 -17.61 4.76
C ASN A 212 16.35 -16.70 5.51
#